data_AF-A0A973AI31-F1
#
_entry.id   AF-A0A973AI31-F1
#
_cell.length_a   1.000
_cell.length_b   1.000
_cell.length_c   1.000
_cell.angle_alpha   90.00
_cell.angle_beta   90.00
_cell.angle_gamma   90.00
#
_symmetry.space_group_name_H-M   'P 1'
#
loop_
_entity.id
_entity.type
_entity.pdbx_description
1 polymer ?
#
loop_
_entity_poly.entity_id
_entity_poly.type
_entity_poly.pdbx_seq_one_letter_code
_entity_poly.pdbx_strand_id
1 'polypeptide(L)'
;AVAELEYVWAHFRCEQVYKTDPLTMLKSSLHWLSSVVLGGWLVGTPKSLLNNAPLRELLSRNLHFPRIQTAIDNGFLDAIAITAAGYGSARSKTFFEGAKGLSDWNRTRRLGERTELNLDHIMASVAVPLVFPPQSIGNEYFGDGAMRQATPLSPAVHLGADRILVIGIRDETGEKEPTELGPLPSFAQIGGYMLDTLFMDGLYSDLERITRINELIDTVPEDQRRGTMAKIRPIDTMLVVPSKDLREIAFRHRRAMPIAIRALLRGIGGKTPRESKLLSFLLFERVFTRELIALGYHDAMKVKDQLMDFVSGANVPRLFAPDWIKKDLRSFQSDDT
;
A
#
# COMPACT_ATOMS: atom_id res chain seq x y z
N ALA A 1 -18.63 6.01 -12.12
CA ALA A 1 -17.61 6.01 -11.04
C ALA A 1 -17.50 4.65 -10.34
N VAL A 2 -18.27 4.35 -9.27
CA VAL A 2 -18.10 3.07 -8.52
C VAL A 2 -18.28 1.84 -9.40
N ALA A 3 -19.32 1.80 -10.23
CA ALA A 3 -19.56 0.70 -11.16
C ALA A 3 -18.45 0.53 -12.21
N GLU A 4 -17.80 1.61 -12.66
CA GLU A 4 -16.68 1.54 -13.61
C GLU A 4 -15.43 0.98 -12.94
N LEU A 5 -15.14 1.43 -11.71
CA LEU A 5 -14.03 0.91 -10.91
C LEU A 5 -14.23 -0.59 -10.65
N GLU A 6 -15.42 -0.97 -10.18
CA GLU A 6 -15.79 -2.36 -9.95
C GLU A 6 -15.67 -3.17 -11.25
N TYR A 7 -16.13 -2.65 -12.38
CA TYR A 7 -16.03 -3.33 -13.66
C TYR A 7 -14.58 -3.62 -14.04
N VAL A 8 -13.67 -2.65 -13.92
CA VAL A 8 -12.24 -2.83 -14.20
C VAL A 8 -11.64 -3.92 -13.30
N TRP A 9 -11.84 -3.82 -11.99
CA TRP A 9 -11.28 -4.79 -11.04
C TRP A 9 -11.92 -6.18 -11.15
N ALA A 10 -13.22 -6.28 -11.41
CA ALA A 10 -13.94 -7.54 -11.56
C ALA A 10 -13.58 -8.29 -12.87
N HIS A 11 -12.93 -7.62 -13.83
CA HIS A 11 -12.51 -8.20 -15.11
C HIS A 11 -10.98 -8.21 -15.29
N PHE A 12 -10.23 -7.93 -14.23
CA PHE A 12 -8.78 -7.86 -14.24
C PHE A 12 -8.13 -9.19 -14.66
N ARG A 13 -7.07 -9.10 -15.46
CA ARG A 13 -6.26 -10.25 -15.92
C ARG A 13 -4.78 -9.93 -15.81
N CYS A 14 -3.94 -10.96 -15.59
CA CYS A 14 -2.51 -10.75 -15.42
C CYS A 14 -1.86 -10.07 -16.65
N GLU A 15 -2.36 -10.38 -17.85
CA GLU A 15 -1.91 -9.81 -19.12
C GLU A 15 -2.11 -8.29 -19.23
N GLN A 16 -3.02 -7.74 -18.42
CA GLN A 16 -3.26 -6.30 -18.35
C GLN A 16 -2.33 -5.59 -17.36
N VAL A 17 -1.57 -6.34 -16.55
CA VAL A 17 -0.64 -5.78 -15.55
C VAL A 17 0.80 -5.96 -16.00
N TYR A 18 1.14 -7.17 -16.45
CA TYR A 18 2.47 -7.48 -16.93
C TYR A 18 2.43 -8.41 -18.14
N LYS A 19 3.49 -8.38 -18.96
CA LYS A 19 3.60 -9.26 -20.12
C LYS A 19 3.59 -10.73 -19.68
N THR A 20 2.63 -11.49 -20.18
CA THR A 20 2.42 -12.91 -19.85
C THR A 20 2.91 -13.88 -20.93
N ASP A 21 3.55 -13.38 -22.01
CA ASP A 21 4.08 -14.23 -23.07
C ASP A 21 5.05 -15.29 -22.49
N PRO A 22 4.71 -16.59 -22.51
CA PRO A 22 5.38 -17.58 -21.67
C PRO A 22 6.88 -17.71 -21.95
N LEU A 23 7.29 -17.63 -23.22
CA LEU A 23 8.67 -17.76 -23.65
C LEU A 23 9.50 -16.53 -23.30
N THR A 24 9.00 -15.34 -23.67
CA THR A 24 9.69 -14.08 -23.39
C THR A 24 9.80 -13.82 -21.88
N MET A 25 8.73 -14.13 -21.14
CA MET A 25 8.70 -13.95 -19.69
C MET A 25 9.66 -14.92 -19.00
N LEU A 26 9.60 -16.23 -19.29
CA LEU A 26 10.50 -17.20 -18.67
C LEU A 26 11.97 -16.88 -18.96
N LYS A 27 12.29 -16.49 -20.20
CA LYS A 27 13.66 -16.07 -20.58
C LYS A 27 14.09 -14.83 -19.79
N SER A 28 13.25 -13.81 -19.72
CA SER A 28 13.55 -12.56 -19.00
C SER A 28 13.75 -12.80 -17.51
N SER A 29 12.92 -13.67 -16.91
CA SER A 29 13.04 -13.99 -15.49
C SER A 29 14.22 -14.91 -15.16
N LEU A 30 14.55 -15.88 -16.02
CA LEU A 30 15.77 -16.69 -15.89
C LEU A 30 17.04 -15.84 -16.08
N HIS A 31 17.01 -14.91 -17.02
CA HIS A 31 18.07 -13.92 -17.20
C HIS A 31 18.22 -13.04 -15.94
N TRP A 32 17.11 -12.58 -15.36
CA TRP A 32 17.15 -11.82 -14.10
C TRP A 32 17.74 -12.65 -12.95
N LEU A 33 17.26 -13.87 -12.73
CA LEU A 33 17.78 -14.77 -11.69
C LEU A 33 19.27 -15.07 -11.89
N SER A 34 19.67 -15.43 -13.10
CA SER A 34 21.08 -15.71 -13.42
C SER A 34 21.97 -14.49 -13.24
N SER A 35 21.51 -13.29 -13.61
CA SER A 35 22.28 -12.07 -13.37
C SER A 35 22.48 -11.77 -11.88
N VAL A 36 21.48 -12.02 -11.03
CA VAL A 36 21.57 -11.78 -9.59
C VAL A 36 22.52 -12.78 -8.94
N VAL A 37 22.42 -14.07 -9.32
CA VAL A 37 23.28 -15.15 -8.81
C VAL A 37 24.73 -15.02 -9.31
N LEU A 38 24.91 -14.61 -10.57
CA LEU A 38 26.22 -14.51 -11.22
C LEU A 38 26.82 -13.09 -11.12
N GLY A 39 26.26 -12.21 -10.28
CA GLY A 39 26.80 -10.88 -10.01
C GLY A 39 26.82 -9.93 -11.23
N GLY A 40 25.96 -10.15 -12.22
CA GLY A 40 25.83 -9.31 -13.42
C GLY A 40 27.00 -9.37 -14.41
N TRP A 41 28.04 -10.16 -14.11
CA TRP A 41 29.31 -10.16 -14.85
C TRP A 41 29.21 -10.74 -16.27
N LEU A 42 28.18 -11.56 -16.54
CA LEU A 42 28.03 -12.31 -17.81
C LEU A 42 26.89 -11.82 -18.71
N VAL A 43 25.88 -11.09 -18.18
CA VAL A 43 24.61 -10.86 -18.91
C VAL A 43 24.03 -9.45 -18.79
N GLY A 44 24.72 -8.52 -18.11
CA GLY A 44 24.23 -7.16 -17.86
C GLY A 44 23.17 -7.09 -16.75
N THR A 45 22.97 -5.91 -16.16
CA THR A 45 22.02 -5.69 -15.06
C THR A 45 20.58 -5.62 -15.59
N PRO A 46 19.70 -6.57 -15.24
CA PRO A 46 18.33 -6.53 -15.70
C PRO A 46 17.52 -5.53 -14.88
N LYS A 47 16.65 -4.78 -15.56
CA LYS A 47 15.92 -3.64 -14.99
C LYS A 47 14.79 -4.05 -14.05
N SER A 48 14.16 -5.21 -14.25
CA SER A 48 13.07 -5.75 -13.41
C SER A 48 12.75 -7.20 -13.77
N LEU A 49 12.06 -7.93 -12.88
CA LEU A 49 11.56 -9.29 -13.13
C LEU A 49 10.42 -9.32 -14.15
N LEU A 50 9.49 -8.37 -14.06
CA LEU A 50 8.30 -8.26 -14.89
C LEU A 50 8.28 -6.92 -15.65
N ASN A 51 7.69 -6.96 -16.85
CA ASN A 51 7.45 -5.77 -17.67
C ASN A 51 6.00 -5.30 -17.47
N ASN A 52 5.82 -4.13 -16.86
CA ASN A 52 4.51 -3.52 -16.55
C ASN A 52 3.99 -2.54 -17.61
N ALA A 53 4.49 -2.59 -18.86
CA ALA A 53 3.92 -1.80 -19.95
C ALA A 53 2.40 -2.00 -20.13
N PRO A 54 1.83 -3.22 -19.98
CA PRO A 54 0.38 -3.39 -20.04
C PRO A 54 -0.38 -2.62 -18.95
N LEU A 55 0.17 -2.55 -17.73
CA LEU A 55 -0.42 -1.77 -16.64
C LEU A 55 -0.48 -0.29 -17.01
N ARG A 56 0.62 0.25 -17.57
CA ARG A 56 0.67 1.64 -18.05
C ARG A 56 -0.42 1.90 -19.08
N GLU A 57 -0.58 1.00 -20.04
CA GLU A 57 -1.62 1.12 -21.07
C GLU A 57 -3.03 1.07 -20.47
N LEU A 58 -3.30 0.11 -19.58
CA LEU A 58 -4.59 0.01 -18.89
C LEU A 58 -4.90 1.29 -18.12
N LEU A 59 -3.96 1.81 -17.33
CA LEU A 59 -4.15 3.02 -16.55
C LEU A 59 -4.34 4.26 -17.44
N SER A 60 -3.58 4.38 -18.54
CA SER A 60 -3.71 5.49 -19.48
C SER A 60 -5.09 5.61 -20.13
N ARG A 61 -5.78 4.48 -20.32
CA ARG A 61 -7.11 4.43 -20.93
C ARG A 61 -8.22 4.77 -19.93
N ASN A 62 -7.99 4.48 -18.65
CA ASN A 62 -9.02 4.61 -17.60
C ASN A 62 -8.87 5.87 -16.75
N LEU A 63 -7.65 6.42 -16.62
CA LEU A 63 -7.37 7.58 -15.79
C LEU A 63 -7.29 8.87 -16.60
N HIS A 64 -8.11 9.84 -16.22
CA HIS A 64 -8.18 11.16 -16.84
C HIS A 64 -7.68 12.23 -15.86
N PHE A 65 -6.36 12.44 -15.80
CA PHE A 65 -5.71 13.38 -14.86
C PHE A 65 -6.26 14.81 -14.89
N PRO A 66 -6.62 15.42 -16.04
CA PRO A 66 -7.19 16.77 -16.05
C PRO A 66 -8.49 16.93 -15.24
N ARG A 67 -9.18 15.82 -14.96
CA ARG A 67 -10.38 15.83 -14.11
C ARG A 67 -10.05 16.09 -12.63
N ILE A 68 -8.81 15.89 -12.19
CA ILE A 68 -8.36 16.16 -10.83
C ILE A 68 -8.49 17.65 -10.54
N GLN A 69 -7.84 18.50 -11.33
CA GLN A 69 -7.93 19.95 -11.18
C GLN A 69 -9.39 20.44 -11.30
N THR A 70 -10.17 19.87 -12.24
CA THR A 70 -11.60 20.19 -12.36
C THR A 70 -12.40 19.83 -11.10
N ALA A 71 -12.09 18.70 -10.44
CA ALA A 71 -12.73 18.31 -9.19
C ALA A 71 -12.33 19.23 -8.02
N ILE A 72 -11.08 19.68 -8.01
CA ILE A 72 -10.56 20.65 -7.03
C ILE A 72 -11.24 22.00 -7.20
N ASP A 73 -11.31 22.52 -8.42
CA ASP A 73 -11.90 23.83 -8.71
C ASP A 73 -13.40 23.87 -8.39
N ASN A 74 -14.10 22.74 -8.53
CA ASN A 74 -15.51 22.60 -8.18
C ASN A 74 -15.75 22.29 -6.69
N GLY A 75 -14.71 22.12 -5.87
CA GLY A 75 -14.83 21.81 -4.44
C GLY A 75 -15.29 20.38 -4.12
N PHE A 76 -15.21 19.45 -5.07
CA PHE A 76 -15.49 18.02 -4.83
C PHE A 76 -14.29 17.27 -4.25
N LEU A 77 -13.09 17.85 -4.37
CA LEU A 77 -11.83 17.26 -3.94
C LEU A 77 -10.92 18.35 -3.37
N ASP A 78 -10.51 18.25 -2.12
CA ASP A 78 -9.54 19.22 -1.58
C ASP A 78 -8.13 18.94 -2.06
N ALA A 79 -7.71 17.66 -2.08
CA ALA A 79 -6.40 17.25 -2.53
C ALA A 79 -6.31 15.76 -2.86
N ILE A 80 -5.32 15.41 -3.68
CA ILE A 80 -4.90 14.04 -3.95
C ILE A 80 -3.38 13.95 -3.84
N ALA A 81 -2.87 12.88 -3.23
CA ALA A 81 -1.45 12.64 -3.03
C ALA A 81 -1.04 11.23 -3.46
N ILE A 82 0.11 11.13 -4.12
CA ILE A 82 0.73 9.88 -4.55
C ILE A 82 2.14 9.84 -3.98
N THR A 83 2.48 8.78 -3.24
CA THR A 83 3.79 8.64 -2.62
C THR A 83 4.65 7.65 -3.39
N ALA A 84 5.91 8.01 -3.62
CA ALA A 84 6.92 7.16 -4.24
C ALA A 84 8.25 7.24 -3.47
N ALA A 85 9.10 6.22 -3.59
CA ALA A 85 10.41 6.18 -2.95
C ALA A 85 11.50 6.59 -3.95
N GLY A 86 12.18 7.70 -3.69
CA GLY A 86 13.32 8.14 -4.49
C GLY A 86 14.58 7.33 -4.18
N TYR A 87 15.19 6.72 -5.20
CA TYR A 87 16.40 5.91 -5.05
C TYR A 87 17.68 6.74 -4.88
N GLY A 88 17.76 7.90 -5.51
CA GLY A 88 18.96 8.75 -5.48
C GLY A 88 19.05 9.60 -4.21
N SER A 89 17.93 10.19 -3.82
CA SER A 89 17.81 11.00 -2.60
C SER A 89 17.61 10.14 -1.35
N ALA A 90 17.19 8.89 -1.53
CA ALA A 90 16.74 8.03 -0.44
C ALA A 90 15.62 8.72 0.38
N ARG A 91 14.67 9.39 -0.26
CA ARG A 91 13.54 10.05 0.42
C ARG A 91 12.21 9.48 -0.03
N SER A 92 11.23 9.48 0.87
CA SER A 92 9.83 9.30 0.49
C SER A 92 9.32 10.64 -0.03
N LYS A 93 8.86 10.66 -1.28
CA LYS A 93 8.34 11.86 -1.94
C LYS A 93 6.86 11.67 -2.23
N THR A 94 6.05 12.59 -1.73
CA THR A 94 4.62 12.65 -1.96
C THR A 94 4.34 13.76 -2.95
N PHE A 95 3.94 13.39 -4.16
CA PHE A 95 3.47 14.30 -5.18
C PHE A 95 1.99 14.59 -4.93
N PHE A 96 1.56 15.85 -4.98
CA PHE A 96 0.16 16.16 -4.74
C PHE A 96 -0.39 17.29 -5.61
N GLU A 97 -1.69 17.19 -5.91
CA GLU A 97 -2.54 18.29 -6.39
C GLU A 97 -3.52 18.65 -5.28
N GLY A 98 -3.91 19.92 -5.17
CA GLY A 98 -4.91 20.31 -4.18
C GLY A 98 -5.29 21.78 -4.23
N ALA A 99 -6.27 22.15 -3.42
CA ALA A 99 -6.84 23.49 -3.34
C ALA A 99 -5.78 24.56 -3.04
N LYS A 100 -6.14 25.81 -3.37
CA LYS A 100 -5.32 26.99 -3.07
C LYS A 100 -5.12 27.09 -1.55
N GLY A 101 -3.87 27.28 -1.12
CA GLY A 101 -3.51 27.38 0.30
C GLY A 101 -2.73 26.18 0.86
N LEU A 102 -2.79 25.01 0.22
CA LEU A 102 -1.93 23.88 0.61
C LEU A 102 -0.50 24.15 0.14
N SER A 103 0.46 23.99 1.06
CA SER A 103 1.88 24.26 0.81
C SER A 103 2.68 22.97 0.80
N ASP A 104 3.81 23.00 0.09
CA ASP A 104 4.82 21.93 0.14
C ASP A 104 5.29 21.72 1.58
N TRP A 105 5.75 20.51 1.88
CA TRP A 105 6.36 20.20 3.18
C TRP A 105 7.70 19.52 3.01
N ASN A 106 8.66 19.89 3.85
CA ASN A 106 10.01 19.32 3.81
C ASN A 106 10.40 18.83 5.20
N ARG A 107 10.68 17.52 5.30
CA ARG A 107 11.17 16.84 6.50
C ARG A 107 12.42 16.03 6.13
N THR A 108 13.21 15.67 7.14
CA THR A 108 14.53 15.01 6.99
C THR A 108 14.55 13.85 5.99
N ARG A 109 13.49 13.02 5.93
CA ARG A 109 13.38 11.89 4.99
C ARG A 109 12.11 11.89 4.14
N ARG A 110 11.30 12.95 4.22
CA ARG A 110 9.98 13.03 3.58
C ARG A 110 9.80 14.39 2.92
N LEU A 111 9.24 14.42 1.72
CA LEU A 111 8.98 15.63 0.95
C LEU A 111 7.57 15.56 0.40
N GLY A 112 6.80 16.63 0.55
CA GLY A 112 5.59 16.87 -0.22
C GLY A 112 5.85 17.92 -1.27
N GLU A 113 5.60 17.57 -2.52
CA GLU A 113 5.81 18.46 -3.66
C GLU A 113 4.52 18.60 -4.45
N ARG A 114 4.03 19.84 -4.54
CA ARG A 114 2.90 20.19 -5.39
C ARG A 114 3.32 20.07 -6.85
N THR A 115 2.60 19.26 -7.62
CA THR A 115 2.82 19.10 -9.07
C THR A 115 1.53 18.68 -9.75
N GLU A 116 1.42 18.89 -11.06
CA GLU A 116 0.40 18.21 -11.86
C GLU A 116 0.69 16.70 -11.86
N LEU A 117 -0.26 15.91 -11.37
CA LEU A 117 -0.13 14.46 -11.34
C LEU A 117 -0.36 13.92 -12.74
N ASN A 118 0.35 12.84 -13.01
CA ASN A 118 0.31 12.16 -14.30
C ASN A 118 0.58 10.68 -14.08
N LEU A 119 0.57 9.93 -15.18
CA LEU A 119 0.71 8.48 -15.12
C LEU A 119 2.05 8.02 -14.54
N ASP A 120 3.14 8.77 -14.72
CA ASP A 120 4.45 8.40 -14.21
C ASP A 120 4.47 8.36 -12.68
N HIS A 121 3.76 9.27 -12.02
CA HIS A 121 3.62 9.28 -10.56
C HIS A 121 2.94 8.01 -10.04
N ILE A 122 1.88 7.54 -10.70
CA ILE A 122 1.20 6.28 -10.34
C ILE A 122 2.12 5.09 -10.62
N MET A 123 2.73 5.05 -11.81
CA MET A 123 3.64 3.97 -12.20
C MET A 123 4.84 3.87 -11.26
N ALA A 124 5.33 4.99 -10.73
CA ALA A 124 6.36 5.03 -9.70
C ALA A 124 5.85 4.45 -8.38
N SER A 125 4.68 4.89 -7.91
CA SER A 125 4.09 4.44 -6.65
C SER A 125 3.84 2.94 -6.59
N VAL A 126 3.60 2.28 -7.73
CA VAL A 126 3.35 0.83 -7.83
C VAL A 126 4.57 0.03 -8.33
N ALA A 127 5.73 0.67 -8.46
CA ALA A 127 6.96 0.03 -8.96
C ALA A 127 7.62 -0.81 -7.86
N VAL A 128 6.97 -1.91 -7.49
CA VAL A 128 7.45 -2.85 -6.46
C VAL A 128 8.91 -3.24 -6.77
N PRO A 129 9.84 -3.04 -5.83
CA PRO A 129 11.26 -3.28 -6.07
C PRO A 129 11.53 -4.71 -6.51
N LEU A 130 12.47 -4.85 -7.46
CA LEU A 130 12.84 -6.11 -8.13
C LEU A 130 11.75 -6.70 -9.04
N VAL A 131 10.47 -6.43 -8.77
CA VAL A 131 9.33 -6.92 -9.56
C VAL A 131 9.10 -6.06 -10.79
N PHE A 132 8.98 -4.74 -10.61
CA PHE A 132 8.65 -3.78 -11.65
C PHE A 132 9.78 -2.76 -11.86
N PRO A 133 9.91 -2.19 -13.08
CA PRO A 133 10.98 -1.26 -13.37
C PRO A 133 10.75 0.10 -12.68
N PRO A 134 11.81 0.74 -12.16
CA PRO A 134 11.70 2.08 -11.58
C PRO A 134 11.29 3.11 -12.65
N GLN A 135 10.62 4.17 -12.24
CA GLN A 135 10.19 5.26 -13.12
C GLN A 135 11.07 6.49 -12.95
N SER A 136 11.45 7.14 -14.05
CA SER A 136 12.17 8.41 -14.01
C SER A 136 11.17 9.56 -13.92
N ILE A 137 11.31 10.40 -12.89
CA ILE A 137 10.51 11.62 -12.74
C ILE A 137 11.47 12.76 -12.41
N GLY A 138 11.55 13.75 -13.31
CA GLY A 138 12.57 14.80 -13.22
C GLY A 138 13.98 14.21 -13.27
N ASN A 139 14.78 14.46 -12.24
CA ASN A 139 16.21 14.08 -12.18
C ASN A 139 16.48 12.84 -11.30
N GLU A 140 15.45 12.06 -10.96
CA GLU A 140 15.58 10.91 -10.06
C GLU A 140 14.74 9.72 -10.54
N TYR A 141 15.18 8.52 -10.17
CA TYR A 141 14.41 7.28 -10.30
C TYR A 141 13.61 7.01 -9.04
N PHE A 142 12.35 6.67 -9.22
CA PHE A 142 11.39 6.34 -8.17
C PHE A 142 10.97 4.88 -8.25
N GLY A 143 10.81 4.28 -7.08
CA GLY A 143 10.18 2.98 -6.86
C GLY A 143 8.93 3.11 -6.01
N ASP A 144 8.38 1.96 -5.63
CA ASP A 144 7.16 1.85 -4.84
C ASP A 144 7.17 2.74 -3.58
N GLY A 145 6.05 3.42 -3.34
CA GLY A 145 5.90 4.38 -2.24
C GLY A 145 6.09 3.77 -0.87
N ALA A 146 5.70 2.52 -0.70
CA ALA A 146 5.71 1.86 0.58
C ALA A 146 7.13 1.55 1.07
N MET A 147 8.10 1.38 0.15
CA MET A 147 9.50 1.07 0.49
C MET A 147 10.13 1.99 1.55
N ARG A 148 9.62 3.23 1.68
CA ARG A 148 10.09 4.22 2.65
C ARG A 148 8.97 4.97 3.37
N GLN A 149 7.78 4.39 3.44
CA GLN A 149 6.60 5.04 4.03
C GLN A 149 6.47 4.75 5.53
N ALA A 150 7.43 5.26 6.32
CA ALA A 150 7.40 5.11 7.78
C ALA A 150 6.26 5.85 8.49
N THR A 151 5.53 6.72 7.77
CA THR A 151 4.39 7.49 8.29
C THR A 151 3.34 7.66 7.18
N PRO A 152 2.57 6.62 6.87
CA PRO A 152 1.66 6.64 5.74
C PRO A 152 0.52 7.65 5.87
N LEU A 153 0.21 8.11 7.08
CA LEU A 153 -0.89 9.03 7.35
C LEU A 153 -0.46 10.50 7.22
N SER A 154 0.85 10.76 7.26
CA SER A 154 1.38 12.12 7.24
C SER A 154 0.96 12.97 6.03
N PRO A 155 0.83 12.44 4.80
CA PRO A 155 0.26 13.19 3.69
C PRO A 155 -1.15 13.71 4.00
N ALA A 156 -2.05 12.86 4.48
CA ALA A 156 -3.42 13.25 4.84
C ALA A 156 -3.44 14.34 5.92
N VAL A 157 -2.57 14.21 6.93
CA VAL A 157 -2.41 15.24 7.98
C VAL A 157 -1.95 16.57 7.40
N HIS A 158 -0.92 16.56 6.53
CA HIS A 158 -0.40 17.77 5.88
C HIS A 158 -1.41 18.42 4.92
N LEU A 159 -2.26 17.61 4.31
CA LEU A 159 -3.35 18.06 3.44
C LEU A 159 -4.60 18.53 4.21
N GLY A 160 -4.57 18.51 5.54
CA GLY A 160 -5.61 19.10 6.37
C GLY A 160 -6.69 18.14 6.86
N ALA A 161 -6.52 16.82 6.77
CA ALA A 161 -7.54 15.86 7.19
C ALA A 161 -7.85 15.95 8.70
N ASP A 162 -9.11 16.14 9.08
CA ASP A 162 -9.65 16.01 10.45
C ASP A 162 -9.97 14.57 10.83
N ARG A 163 -10.24 13.76 9.81
CA ARG A 163 -10.57 12.35 9.94
C ARG A 163 -9.82 11.55 8.90
N ILE A 164 -9.28 10.40 9.28
CA ILE A 164 -8.53 9.52 8.38
C ILE A 164 -9.17 8.14 8.38
N LEU A 165 -9.80 7.78 7.26
CA LEU A 165 -10.21 6.40 6.97
C LEU A 165 -9.03 5.66 6.33
N VAL A 166 -8.58 4.61 6.99
CA VAL A 166 -7.49 3.74 6.55
C VAL A 166 -8.09 2.42 6.09
N ILE A 167 -7.79 2.04 4.85
CA ILE A 167 -8.13 0.72 4.30
C ILE A 167 -6.86 -0.13 4.30
N GLY A 168 -6.77 -1.04 5.27
CA GLY A 168 -5.70 -2.01 5.37
C GLY A 168 -5.90 -3.18 4.41
N ILE A 169 -4.80 -3.86 4.08
CA ILE A 169 -4.78 -4.98 3.13
C ILE A 169 -4.47 -6.32 3.80
N ARG A 170 -4.37 -6.37 5.14
CA ARG A 170 -4.04 -7.57 5.90
C ARG A 170 -4.89 -7.73 7.15
N ASP A 171 -5.20 -8.99 7.42
CA ASP A 171 -5.66 -9.48 8.71
C ASP A 171 -4.40 -9.88 9.50
N GLU A 172 -3.97 -9.07 10.47
CA GLU A 172 -2.78 -9.38 11.28
C GLU A 172 -3.18 -10.07 12.58
N THR A 173 -3.89 -11.18 12.45
CA THR A 173 -3.80 -12.19 13.50
C THR A 173 -2.36 -12.68 13.54
N GLY A 174 -1.58 -12.20 14.51
CA GLY A 174 -0.19 -12.59 14.70
C GLY A 174 -0.06 -14.11 14.56
N GLU A 175 0.80 -14.55 13.63
CA GLU A 175 1.03 -15.98 13.45
C GLU A 175 1.54 -16.52 14.78
N LYS A 176 0.89 -17.58 15.30
CA LYS A 176 1.30 -18.20 16.58
C LYS A 176 2.80 -18.49 16.54
N GLU A 177 3.49 -18.17 17.62
CA GLU A 177 4.91 -18.47 17.74
C GLU A 177 5.13 -19.96 17.42
N PRO A 178 6.07 -20.27 16.52
CA PRO A 178 6.31 -21.64 16.14
C PRO A 178 6.78 -22.44 17.36
N THR A 179 6.01 -23.46 17.72
CA THR A 179 6.35 -24.36 18.85
C THR A 179 7.47 -25.33 18.47
N GLU A 180 7.75 -25.49 17.17
CA GLU A 180 8.79 -26.38 16.64
C GLU A 180 9.64 -25.65 15.58
N LEU A 181 10.90 -26.05 15.47
CA LEU A 181 11.79 -25.53 14.43
C LEU A 181 11.33 -26.03 13.05
N GLY A 182 10.86 -25.11 12.22
CA GLY A 182 10.49 -25.39 10.84
C GLY A 182 11.71 -25.64 9.94
N PRO A 183 11.49 -26.09 8.69
CA PRO A 183 12.55 -26.20 7.70
C PRO A 183 13.19 -24.83 7.42
N LEU A 184 14.44 -24.84 6.93
CA LEU A 184 15.14 -23.61 6.52
C LEU A 184 14.28 -22.82 5.53
N PRO A 185 14.11 -21.49 5.73
CA PRO A 185 13.22 -20.72 4.88
C PRO A 185 13.73 -20.64 3.43
N SER A 186 12.81 -20.76 2.48
CA SER A 186 13.13 -20.65 1.06
C SER A 186 13.36 -19.19 0.64
N PHE A 187 14.02 -18.96 -0.49
CA PHE A 187 14.19 -17.61 -1.05
C PHE A 187 12.86 -16.89 -1.26
N ALA A 188 11.80 -17.60 -1.67
CA ALA A 188 10.46 -17.04 -1.79
C ALA A 188 9.89 -16.58 -0.44
N GLN A 189 10.13 -17.33 0.65
CA GLN A 189 9.70 -16.93 1.99
C GLN A 189 10.45 -15.69 2.47
N ILE A 190 11.77 -15.67 2.32
CA ILE A 190 12.60 -14.52 2.72
C ILE A 190 12.22 -13.28 1.90
N GLY A 191 12.12 -13.41 0.57
CA GLY A 191 11.73 -12.31 -0.30
C GLY A 191 10.31 -11.80 -0.03
N GLY A 192 9.37 -12.72 0.19
CA GLY A 192 8.00 -12.37 0.60
C GLY A 192 7.94 -11.69 1.96
N TYR A 193 8.76 -12.14 2.92
CA TYR A 193 8.90 -11.50 4.23
C TYR A 193 9.49 -10.08 4.11
N MET A 194 10.57 -9.91 3.34
CA MET A 194 11.17 -8.58 3.11
C MET A 194 10.19 -7.60 2.46
N LEU A 195 9.42 -8.06 1.46
CA LEU A 195 8.38 -7.24 0.86
C LEU A 195 7.30 -6.89 1.89
N ASP A 196 6.80 -7.87 2.64
CA ASP A 196 5.80 -7.62 3.69
C ASP A 196 6.26 -6.55 4.70
N THR A 197 7.50 -6.64 5.20
CA THR A 197 8.10 -5.67 6.13
C THR A 197 8.21 -4.28 5.51
N LEU A 198 8.58 -4.18 4.23
CA LEU A 198 8.65 -2.89 3.53
C LEU A 198 7.28 -2.21 3.44
N PHE A 199 6.19 -2.98 3.36
CA PHE A 199 4.86 -2.42 3.14
C PHE A 199 4.15 -1.98 4.42
N MET A 200 4.28 -2.72 5.53
CA MET A 200 3.26 -2.68 6.59
C MET A 200 3.72 -2.10 7.94
N ASP A 201 5.01 -2.22 8.30
CA ASP A 201 5.50 -1.80 9.63
C ASP A 201 5.27 -0.29 9.91
N GLY A 202 5.19 0.53 8.87
CA GLY A 202 4.99 1.97 9.01
C GLY A 202 3.58 2.39 9.45
N LEU A 203 2.54 1.60 9.13
CA LEU A 203 1.15 2.04 9.36
C LEU A 203 0.75 2.01 10.82
N TYR A 204 0.99 0.90 11.51
CA TYR A 204 0.58 0.73 12.90
C TYR A 204 1.33 1.69 13.83
N SER A 205 2.65 1.86 13.63
CA SER A 205 3.42 2.84 14.40
C SER A 205 2.94 4.28 14.18
N ASP A 206 2.44 4.62 12.99
CA ASP A 206 1.88 5.95 12.71
C ASP A 206 0.49 6.13 13.34
N LEU A 207 -0.36 5.10 13.30
CA LEU A 207 -1.66 5.08 13.99
C LEU A 207 -1.48 5.18 15.52
N GLU A 208 -0.53 4.46 16.08
CA GLU A 208 -0.18 4.51 17.50
C GLU A 208 0.24 5.94 17.89
N ARG A 209 1.10 6.55 17.08
CA ARG A 209 1.56 7.92 17.31
C ARG A 209 0.41 8.91 17.28
N ILE A 210 -0.50 8.83 16.30
CA ILE A 210 -1.68 9.73 16.23
C ILE A 210 -2.58 9.50 17.44
N THR A 211 -2.82 8.25 17.82
CA THR A 211 -3.67 7.89 18.98
C THR A 211 -3.10 8.48 20.26
N ARG A 212 -1.80 8.30 20.52
CA ARG A 212 -1.12 8.88 21.70
C ARG A 212 -1.15 10.40 21.68
N ILE A 213 -0.97 11.03 20.51
CA ILE A 213 -1.07 12.49 20.39
C ILE A 213 -2.48 12.97 20.73
N ASN A 214 -3.52 12.29 20.23
CA ASN A 214 -4.91 12.61 20.55
C ASN A 214 -5.18 12.51 22.05
N GLU A 215 -4.73 11.42 22.71
CA GLU A 215 -4.86 11.24 24.15
C GLU A 215 -4.21 12.40 24.92
N LEU A 216 -2.98 12.79 24.55
CA LEU A 216 -2.29 13.92 25.17
C LEU A 216 -3.04 15.24 24.97
N ILE A 217 -3.60 15.49 23.78
CA ILE A 217 -4.39 16.69 23.48
C ILE A 217 -5.68 16.71 24.32
N ASP A 218 -6.33 15.55 24.49
CA ASP A 218 -7.57 15.41 25.24
C ASP A 218 -7.35 15.55 26.76
N THR A 219 -6.12 15.33 27.26
CA THR A 219 -5.77 15.58 28.67
C THR A 219 -5.58 17.06 29.04
N VAL A 220 -5.35 17.94 28.05
CA VAL A 220 -5.12 19.38 28.29
C VAL A 220 -6.34 20.18 27.86
N PRO A 221 -7.02 20.89 28.80
CA PRO A 221 -8.15 21.77 28.49
C PRO A 221 -7.81 22.79 27.40
N GLU A 222 -8.76 23.07 26.51
CA GLU A 222 -8.53 23.91 25.32
C GLU A 222 -8.03 25.32 25.66
N ASP A 223 -8.54 25.89 26.76
CA ASP A 223 -8.16 27.21 27.30
C ASP A 223 -6.72 27.26 27.83
N GLN A 224 -6.13 26.09 28.11
CA GLN A 224 -4.78 25.95 28.66
C GLN A 224 -3.76 25.51 27.61
N ARG A 225 -4.17 25.20 26.39
CA ARG A 225 -3.26 24.85 25.29
C ARG A 225 -2.43 26.07 24.90
N ARG A 226 -1.11 26.02 25.12
CA ARG A 226 -0.16 27.10 24.79
C ARG A 226 0.87 26.67 23.76
N GLY A 227 1.45 27.65 23.07
CA GLY A 227 2.56 27.42 22.13
C GLY A 227 2.19 26.49 20.97
N THR A 228 3.00 25.46 20.75
CA THR A 228 2.77 24.48 19.66
C THR A 228 1.48 23.69 19.86
N MET A 229 1.08 23.41 21.11
CA MET A 229 -0.13 22.64 21.42
C MET A 229 -1.41 23.35 21.00
N ALA A 230 -1.42 24.69 20.96
CA ALA A 230 -2.54 25.46 20.43
C ALA A 230 -2.73 25.30 18.90
N LYS A 231 -1.72 24.77 18.19
CA LYS A 231 -1.74 24.56 16.74
C LYS A 231 -1.98 23.11 16.34
N ILE A 232 -2.04 22.20 17.31
CA ILE A 232 -2.26 20.78 17.05
C ILE A 232 -3.74 20.48 17.31
N ARG A 233 -4.37 19.83 16.34
CA ARG A 233 -5.76 19.36 16.43
C ARG A 233 -5.77 17.84 16.56
N PRO A 234 -6.72 17.27 17.31
CA PRO A 234 -6.89 15.83 17.33
C PRO A 234 -7.42 15.36 15.96
N ILE A 235 -7.07 14.13 15.58
CA ILE A 235 -7.43 13.54 14.29
C ILE A 235 -8.09 12.19 14.54
N ASP A 236 -9.36 12.06 14.19
CA ASP A 236 -10.07 10.80 14.39
C ASP A 236 -9.68 9.80 13.28
N THR A 237 -9.43 8.55 13.67
CA THR A 237 -8.94 7.52 12.75
C THR A 237 -9.88 6.31 12.74
N MET A 238 -10.18 5.81 11.54
CA MET A 238 -10.94 4.57 11.35
C MET A 238 -10.12 3.63 10.49
N LEU A 239 -9.78 2.46 11.03
CA LEU A 239 -9.06 1.41 10.31
C LEU A 239 -10.02 0.26 9.98
N VAL A 240 -10.18 0.00 8.68
CA VAL A 240 -10.90 -1.15 8.15
C VAL A 240 -9.88 -2.10 7.51
N VAL A 241 -9.85 -3.33 7.98
CA VAL A 241 -8.97 -4.40 7.48
C VAL A 241 -9.81 -5.57 6.98
N PRO A 242 -9.30 -6.39 6.05
CA PRO A 242 -10.01 -7.58 5.62
C PRO A 242 -10.22 -8.55 6.79
N SER A 243 -11.38 -9.19 6.87
CA SER A 243 -11.70 -10.19 7.90
C SER A 243 -11.13 -11.58 7.63
N LYS A 244 -10.38 -11.72 6.54
CA LYS A 244 -9.72 -12.95 6.11
C LYS A 244 -8.34 -12.62 5.55
N ASP A 245 -7.42 -13.55 5.70
CA ASP A 245 -6.10 -13.42 5.11
C ASP A 245 -6.15 -13.53 3.58
N LEU A 246 -5.77 -12.45 2.89
CA LEU A 246 -5.73 -12.38 1.43
C LEU A 246 -4.76 -13.40 0.83
N ARG A 247 -3.73 -13.82 1.58
CA ARG A 247 -2.75 -14.84 1.16
C ARG A 247 -3.41 -16.20 0.96
N GLU A 248 -4.32 -16.58 1.86
CA GLU A 248 -5.07 -17.84 1.75
C GLU A 248 -6.01 -17.82 0.54
N ILE A 249 -6.66 -16.69 0.30
CA ILE A 249 -7.51 -16.48 -0.88
C ILE A 249 -6.67 -16.60 -2.15
N ALA A 250 -5.51 -15.94 -2.20
CA ALA A 250 -4.59 -16.03 -3.33
C ALA A 250 -4.12 -17.47 -3.57
N PHE A 251 -3.80 -18.21 -2.50
CA PHE A 251 -3.38 -19.61 -2.60
C PHE A 251 -4.46 -20.52 -3.17
N ARG A 252 -5.74 -20.31 -2.83
CA ARG A 252 -6.87 -21.04 -3.45
C ARG A 252 -6.97 -20.80 -4.95
N HIS A 253 -6.72 -19.56 -5.39
CA HIS A 253 -6.79 -19.16 -6.80
C HIS A 253 -5.49 -19.30 -7.59
N ARG A 254 -4.42 -19.84 -6.98
CA ARG A 254 -3.09 -19.97 -7.60
C ARG A 254 -3.07 -20.65 -8.97
N ARG A 255 -4.07 -21.49 -9.28
CA ARG A 255 -4.18 -22.21 -10.55
C ARG A 255 -4.63 -21.31 -11.72
N ALA A 256 -5.30 -20.19 -11.44
CA ALA A 256 -5.73 -19.22 -12.44
C ALA A 256 -4.56 -18.44 -13.04
N MET A 257 -3.43 -18.38 -12.34
CA MET A 257 -2.23 -17.65 -12.74
C MET A 257 -1.59 -18.22 -14.02
N PRO A 258 -1.01 -17.36 -14.89
CA PRO A 258 -0.26 -17.79 -16.06
C PRO A 258 0.78 -18.86 -15.75
N ILE A 259 0.93 -19.83 -16.65
CA ILE A 259 1.83 -20.99 -16.48
C ILE A 259 3.26 -20.54 -16.17
N ALA A 260 3.74 -19.48 -16.84
CA ALA A 260 5.10 -18.97 -16.67
C ALA A 260 5.36 -18.46 -15.24
N ILE A 261 4.44 -17.68 -14.66
CA ILE A 261 4.57 -17.20 -13.26
C ILE A 261 4.47 -18.39 -12.30
N ARG A 262 3.57 -19.35 -12.54
CA ARG A 262 3.47 -20.56 -11.72
C ARG A 262 4.77 -21.37 -11.74
N ALA A 263 5.41 -21.50 -12.90
CA ALA A 263 6.70 -22.18 -13.03
C ALA A 263 7.82 -21.43 -12.29
N LEU A 264 7.87 -20.11 -12.42
CA LEU A 264 8.81 -19.25 -11.71
C LEU A 264 8.68 -19.40 -10.20
N LEU A 265 7.47 -19.21 -9.66
CA LEU A 265 7.21 -19.31 -8.23
C LEU A 265 7.56 -20.71 -7.69
N ARG A 266 7.30 -21.78 -8.46
CA ARG A 266 7.73 -23.13 -8.09
C ARG A 266 9.25 -23.28 -8.01
N GLY A 267 10.01 -22.61 -8.87
CA GLY A 267 11.47 -22.67 -8.92
C GLY A 267 12.16 -22.02 -7.72
N ILE A 268 11.55 -20.98 -7.14
CA ILE A 268 12.09 -20.26 -5.96
C ILE A 268 11.55 -20.79 -4.62
N GLY A 269 10.83 -21.93 -4.65
CA GLY A 269 10.21 -22.52 -3.46
C GLY A 269 8.84 -21.93 -3.14
N GLY A 270 7.92 -21.93 -4.09
CA GLY A 270 6.51 -21.52 -3.91
C GLY A 270 5.55 -22.72 -3.83
N LYS A 271 5.89 -23.75 -3.07
CA LYS A 271 5.15 -25.03 -3.03
C LYS A 271 4.13 -25.10 -1.88
N THR A 272 4.33 -24.35 -0.80
CA THR A 272 3.53 -24.43 0.44
C THR A 272 2.65 -23.19 0.66
N PRO A 273 1.58 -23.28 1.46
CA PRO A 273 0.74 -22.13 1.83
C PRO A 273 1.51 -21.00 2.50
N ARG A 274 2.53 -21.31 3.32
CA ARG A 274 3.44 -20.32 3.94
C ARG A 274 4.27 -19.53 2.93
N GLU A 275 4.44 -20.05 1.72
CA GLU A 275 5.17 -19.41 0.61
C GLU A 275 4.26 -18.55 -0.30
N SER A 276 2.99 -18.38 0.06
CA SER A 276 1.99 -17.64 -0.73
C SER A 276 2.09 -16.11 -0.65
N LYS A 277 3.02 -15.55 0.13
CA LYS A 277 3.19 -14.10 0.28
C LYS A 277 3.40 -13.42 -1.08
N LEU A 278 4.40 -13.85 -1.84
CA LEU A 278 4.67 -13.35 -3.20
C LEU A 278 3.52 -13.61 -4.19
N LEU A 279 2.75 -14.68 -3.98
CA LEU A 279 1.63 -15.01 -4.85
C LEU A 279 0.54 -13.95 -4.78
N SER A 280 0.21 -13.46 -3.58
CA SER A 280 -0.83 -12.44 -3.38
C SER A 280 -0.52 -11.11 -4.09
N PHE A 281 0.76 -10.76 -4.23
CA PHE A 281 1.21 -9.56 -4.97
C PHE A 281 1.15 -9.70 -6.49
N LEU A 282 1.16 -10.92 -7.02
CA LEU A 282 1.29 -11.17 -8.46
C LEU A 282 0.03 -11.75 -9.11
N LEU A 283 -0.97 -12.13 -8.30
CA LEU A 283 -2.21 -12.72 -8.77
C LEU A 283 -3.21 -11.62 -9.15
N PHE A 284 -3.27 -11.30 -10.44
CA PHE A 284 -4.18 -10.30 -10.99
C PHE A 284 -5.24 -10.95 -11.87
N GLU A 285 -6.00 -11.91 -11.33
CA GLU A 285 -7.02 -12.65 -12.07
C GLU A 285 -8.43 -12.36 -11.55
N ARG A 286 -9.40 -12.26 -12.47
CA ARG A 286 -10.81 -11.97 -12.18
C ARG A 286 -11.43 -12.82 -11.06
N VAL A 287 -11.03 -14.09 -10.95
CA VAL A 287 -11.57 -15.00 -9.92
C VAL A 287 -11.10 -14.60 -8.53
N PHE A 288 -9.88 -14.08 -8.43
CA PHE A 288 -9.29 -13.59 -7.20
C PHE A 288 -9.83 -12.20 -6.87
N THR A 289 -9.79 -11.25 -7.82
CA THR A 289 -10.23 -9.88 -7.59
C THR A 289 -11.72 -9.78 -7.25
N ARG A 290 -12.59 -10.62 -7.87
CA ARG A 290 -14.01 -10.69 -7.51
C ARG A 290 -14.22 -11.19 -6.08
N GLU A 291 -13.43 -12.16 -5.63
CA GLU A 291 -13.51 -12.62 -4.24
C GLU A 291 -13.04 -11.54 -3.26
N LEU A 292 -12.02 -10.75 -3.61
CA LEU A 292 -11.58 -9.59 -2.83
C LEU A 292 -12.65 -8.49 -2.75
N ILE A 293 -13.32 -8.19 -3.86
CA ILE A 293 -14.44 -7.22 -3.89
C ILE A 293 -15.57 -7.70 -2.97
N ALA A 294 -15.95 -8.98 -3.05
CA ALA A 294 -16.99 -9.55 -2.21
C ALA A 294 -16.61 -9.53 -0.71
N LEU A 295 -15.35 -9.82 -0.39
CA LEU A 295 -14.83 -9.73 0.98
C LEU A 295 -14.89 -8.28 1.49
N GLY A 296 -14.36 -7.32 0.73
CA GLY A 296 -14.37 -5.90 1.09
C GLY A 296 -15.78 -5.35 1.29
N TYR A 297 -16.74 -5.74 0.43
CA TYR A 297 -18.15 -5.39 0.62
C TYR A 297 -18.72 -5.96 1.92
N HIS A 298 -18.48 -7.25 2.19
CA HIS A 298 -18.96 -7.90 3.40
C HIS A 298 -18.36 -7.25 4.67
N ASP A 299 -17.08 -6.90 4.64
CA ASP A 299 -16.39 -6.29 5.77
C ASP A 299 -16.86 -4.84 6.00
N ALA A 300 -17.04 -4.05 4.94
CA ALA A 300 -17.64 -2.73 5.04
C ALA A 300 -19.07 -2.78 5.60
N MET A 301 -19.87 -3.77 5.20
CA MET A 301 -21.23 -3.94 5.69
C MET A 301 -21.32 -4.33 7.17
N LYS A 302 -20.31 -5.01 7.72
CA LYS A 302 -20.25 -5.31 9.17
C LYS A 302 -20.10 -4.06 10.03
N VAL A 303 -19.44 -3.03 9.50
CA VAL A 303 -19.16 -1.76 10.19
C VAL A 303 -19.91 -0.59 9.55
N LYS A 304 -21.02 -0.88 8.86
CA LYS A 304 -21.77 0.08 8.04
C LYS A 304 -22.13 1.33 8.82
N ASP A 305 -22.72 1.17 10.00
CA ASP A 305 -23.23 2.30 10.78
C ASP A 305 -22.08 3.20 11.23
N GLN A 306 -20.99 2.61 11.71
CA GLN A 306 -19.79 3.35 12.10
C GLN A 306 -19.11 4.03 10.90
N LEU A 307 -19.08 3.38 9.75
CA LEU A 307 -18.55 3.95 8.51
C LEU A 307 -19.40 5.16 8.05
N MET A 308 -20.72 5.03 8.12
CA MET A 308 -21.66 6.12 7.81
C MET A 308 -21.50 7.30 8.76
N ASP A 309 -21.38 7.04 10.07
CA ASP A 309 -21.11 8.07 11.08
C ASP A 309 -19.78 8.79 10.81
N PHE A 310 -18.75 8.02 10.45
CA PHE A 310 -17.42 8.55 10.15
C PHE A 310 -17.43 9.51 8.95
N VAL A 311 -18.02 9.09 7.82
CA VAL A 311 -18.03 9.88 6.58
C VAL A 311 -19.06 11.02 6.58
N SER A 312 -20.09 10.94 7.40
CA SER A 312 -21.14 11.99 7.50
C SER A 312 -20.79 13.11 8.48
N GLY A 313 -19.70 12.99 9.24
CA GLY A 313 -19.30 14.00 10.22
C GLY A 313 -19.91 13.80 11.62
N ALA A 314 -20.61 12.69 11.88
CA ALA A 314 -21.16 12.39 13.20
C ALA A 314 -20.04 12.20 14.25
N ASN A 315 -20.40 12.21 15.54
CA ASN A 315 -19.42 12.02 16.61
C ASN A 315 -18.91 10.57 16.61
N VAL A 316 -17.60 10.39 16.50
CA VAL A 316 -16.94 9.09 16.40
C VAL A 316 -15.81 8.98 17.42
N PRO A 317 -15.44 7.77 17.86
CA PRO A 317 -14.28 7.60 18.73
C PRO A 317 -12.99 8.06 18.02
N ARG A 318 -11.99 8.51 18.80
CA ARG A 318 -10.65 8.89 18.29
C ARG A 318 -9.99 7.81 17.44
N LEU A 319 -10.23 6.55 17.81
CA LEU A 319 -9.77 5.38 17.09
C LEU A 319 -10.89 4.34 16.99
N PHE A 320 -11.31 4.06 15.76
CA PHE A 320 -12.06 2.86 15.42
C PHE A 320 -11.11 1.86 14.74
N ALA A 321 -10.90 0.70 15.36
CA ALA A 321 -10.10 -0.38 14.83
C ALA A 321 -10.60 -1.73 15.38
N PRO A 322 -10.31 -2.86 14.71
CA PRO A 322 -10.45 -4.21 15.27
C PRO A 322 -9.88 -4.34 16.68
N ASP A 323 -10.46 -5.23 17.49
CA ASP A 323 -10.11 -5.36 18.91
C ASP A 323 -8.67 -5.81 19.15
N TRP A 324 -8.12 -6.65 18.28
CA TRP A 324 -6.72 -7.08 18.38
C TRP A 324 -5.75 -5.91 18.17
N ILE A 325 -6.04 -4.99 17.24
CA ILE A 325 -5.25 -3.76 17.04
C ILE A 325 -5.36 -2.86 18.27
N LYS A 326 -6.58 -2.69 18.80
CA LYS A 326 -6.77 -1.91 20.03
C LYS A 326 -5.99 -2.50 21.19
N LYS A 327 -5.91 -3.83 21.30
CA LYS A 327 -5.14 -4.51 22.34
C LYS A 327 -3.64 -4.25 22.19
N ASP A 328 -3.09 -4.34 20.99
CA ASP A 328 -1.68 -4.08 20.72
C ASP A 328 -1.30 -2.61 20.90
N LEU A 329 -2.22 -1.69 20.59
CA LEU A 329 -2.02 -0.27 20.84
C LEU A 329 -2.15 0.09 22.34
N ARG A 330 -2.93 -0.68 23.10
CA ARG A 330 -3.13 -0.51 24.56
C ARG A 330 -2.09 -1.23 25.41
N SER A 331 -1.41 -2.27 24.91
CA SER A 331 -0.46 -3.09 25.70
C SER A 331 0.78 -2.33 26.19
N PHE A 332 0.94 -1.06 25.84
CA PHE A 332 1.94 -0.16 26.42
C PHE A 332 1.40 0.75 27.54
N GLN A 333 0.11 0.64 27.89
CA GLN A 333 -0.44 1.16 29.14
C GLN A 333 -0.20 0.11 30.25
N SER A 334 1.03 0.12 30.79
CA SER A 334 1.46 -0.48 32.07
C SER A 334 1.12 -1.95 32.36
N ASP A 335 2.11 -2.84 32.21
CA ASP A 335 2.36 -3.93 33.16
C ASP A 335 2.91 -3.35 34.48
N ASP A 336 2.14 -2.49 35.14
CA ASP A 336 2.36 -2.09 36.53
C ASP A 336 1.03 -2.20 37.28
N THR A 337 0.75 -3.41 37.74
CA THR A 337 0.01 -3.69 38.98
C THR A 337 0.59 -4.91 39.66
#